data_AF-A0A4V3IUY9-F1
#
_entry.id   AF-A0A4V3IUY9-F1
#
_cell.length_a   1.000
_cell.length_b   1.000
_cell.length_c   1.000
_cell.angle_alpha   90.00
_cell.angle_beta   90.00
_cell.angle_gamma   90.00
#
_symmetry.space_group_name_H-M   'P 1'
#
loop_
_entity.id
_entity.type
_entity.pdbx_description
1 polymer ?
#
loop_
_entity_poly.entity_id
_entity_poly.type
_entity_poly.pdbx_seq_one_letter_code
_entity_poly.pdbx_strand_id
1 'polypeptide(L)'
;MKLLIGDAKYDLFEGIQKATLSDLILLKRATKSTDFPNGITVNTIQAFFTSLKADEDDERGLLEMLVDSDEGLEIVRAIIFLCRRRAGETQSFDELTDVALSETGFEDDEVEVESGPKDEAVAPVKKTKTSKT
;
A
#
# COMPACT_ATOMS: atom_id res chain seq x y z
N MET A 1 1.30 8.16 -0.38
CA MET A 1 1.14 6.73 -0.16
C MET A 1 2.50 6.09 0.02
N LYS A 2 2.63 5.28 1.05
CA LYS A 2 3.81 4.47 1.38
C LYS A 2 3.47 2.99 1.22
N LEU A 3 4.44 2.23 0.73
CA LEU A 3 4.45 0.78 0.77
C LEU A 3 5.14 0.34 2.06
N LEU A 4 4.47 -0.47 2.85
CA LEU A 4 4.99 -1.09 4.07
C LEU A 4 5.42 -2.52 3.76
N ILE A 5 6.65 -2.89 4.15
CA ILE A 5 7.13 -4.28 4.08
C ILE A 5 7.92 -4.58 5.36
N GLY A 6 7.33 -5.36 6.25
CA GLY A 6 7.84 -5.57 7.60
C GLY A 6 7.97 -4.22 8.33
N ASP A 7 9.19 -3.89 8.77
CA ASP A 7 9.49 -2.62 9.46
C ASP A 7 9.89 -1.48 8.50
N ALA A 8 9.97 -1.75 7.20
CA ALA A 8 10.44 -0.77 6.21
C ALA A 8 9.26 -0.02 5.56
N LYS A 9 9.44 1.30 5.40
CA LYS A 9 8.52 2.17 4.65
C LYS A 9 9.19 2.67 3.37
N TYR A 10 8.53 2.48 2.24
CA TYR A 10 9.01 2.93 0.94
C TYR A 10 8.04 3.95 0.35
N ASP A 11 8.57 4.98 -0.31
CA ASP A 11 7.74 5.91 -1.07
C ASP A 11 7.35 5.27 -2.40
N LEU A 12 6.06 4.96 -2.55
CA LEU A 12 5.54 4.20 -3.67
C LEU A 12 5.69 4.96 -4.98
N PHE A 13 5.30 6.24 -5.01
CA PHE A 13 5.35 7.05 -6.22
C PHE A 13 6.79 7.39 -6.59
N GLU A 14 7.64 7.68 -5.61
CA GLU A 14 9.06 7.91 -5.87
C GLU A 14 9.75 6.65 -6.42
N GLY A 15 9.44 5.47 -5.87
CA GLY A 15 9.97 4.20 -6.34
C GLY A 15 9.67 3.95 -7.82
N ILE A 16 8.44 4.21 -8.24
CA ILE A 16 8.00 4.04 -9.63
C ILE A 16 8.61 5.13 -10.54
N GLN A 17 8.54 6.41 -10.14
CA GLN A 17 8.95 7.53 -10.99
C GLN A 17 10.46 7.65 -11.16
N LYS A 18 11.24 7.25 -10.14
CA LYS A 18 12.71 7.35 -10.15
C LYS A 18 13.39 6.01 -10.46
N ALA A 19 12.64 5.02 -10.93
CA ALA A 19 13.18 3.77 -11.43
C ALA A 19 14.18 4.02 -12.57
N THR A 20 15.34 3.38 -12.54
CA THR A 20 16.31 3.52 -13.63
C THR A 20 15.90 2.69 -14.85
N LEU A 21 16.41 3.04 -16.04
CA LEU A 21 16.17 2.23 -17.24
C LEU A 21 16.61 0.77 -17.06
N SER A 22 17.69 0.55 -16.31
CA SER A 22 18.17 -0.79 -15.97
C SER A 22 17.15 -1.56 -15.12
N ASP A 23 16.56 -0.91 -14.12
CA ASP A 23 15.53 -1.52 -13.26
C ASP A 23 14.29 -1.87 -14.07
N LEU A 24 13.86 -0.99 -14.98
CA LEU A 24 12.72 -1.25 -15.86
C LEU A 24 12.99 -2.42 -16.82
N ILE A 25 14.22 -2.56 -17.33
CA ILE A 25 14.61 -3.70 -18.16
C ILE A 25 14.58 -5.00 -17.34
N LEU A 26 15.08 -4.97 -16.10
CA LEU A 26 15.07 -6.13 -15.20
C LEU A 26 13.64 -6.54 -14.86
N LEU A 27 12.80 -5.58 -14.45
CA LEU A 27 11.38 -5.79 -14.18
C LEU A 27 10.68 -6.44 -15.38
N LYS A 28 10.86 -5.85 -16.56
CA LYS A 28 10.24 -6.33 -17.80
C LYS A 28 10.63 -7.77 -18.13
N ARG A 29 11.88 -8.14 -17.89
CA ARG A 29 12.39 -9.50 -18.13
C ARG A 29 11.85 -10.48 -17.10
N ALA A 30 11.83 -10.10 -15.83
CA ALA A 30 11.41 -10.96 -14.73
C ALA A 30 9.90 -11.28 -14.77
N THR A 31 9.09 -10.31 -15.19
CA THR A 31 7.63 -10.43 -15.24
C THR A 31 7.07 -10.85 -16.60
N LYS A 32 7.94 -11.16 -17.57
CA LYS A 32 7.47 -11.55 -18.91
C LYS A 32 6.91 -12.98 -18.88
N SER A 33 5.62 -13.11 -19.18
CA SER A 33 4.91 -14.39 -19.23
C SER A 33 3.99 -14.48 -20.45
N THR A 34 3.21 -15.55 -20.55
CA THR A 34 2.15 -15.69 -21.57
C THR A 34 1.09 -14.61 -21.38
N ASP A 35 0.76 -14.30 -20.13
CA ASP A 35 -0.26 -13.30 -19.76
C ASP A 35 0.30 -11.87 -19.85
N PHE A 36 1.60 -11.71 -19.61
CA PHE A 36 2.33 -10.45 -19.77
C PHE A 36 3.42 -10.58 -20.85
N PRO A 37 3.06 -10.60 -22.16
CA PRO A 37 4.04 -10.84 -23.23
C PRO A 37 5.10 -9.73 -23.34
N ASN A 38 4.78 -8.55 -22.81
CA ASN A 38 5.67 -7.41 -22.71
C ASN A 38 6.24 -7.24 -21.30
N GLY A 39 5.97 -8.14 -20.35
CA GLY A 39 6.21 -7.92 -18.93
C GLY A 39 5.37 -6.77 -18.36
N ILE A 40 5.45 -6.59 -17.04
CA ILE A 40 4.87 -5.43 -16.37
C ILE A 40 5.66 -4.18 -16.76
N THR A 41 4.93 -3.14 -17.15
CA THR A 41 5.49 -1.83 -17.52
C THR A 41 5.01 -0.75 -16.56
N VAL A 42 5.68 0.40 -16.57
CA VAL A 42 5.21 1.59 -15.83
C VAL A 42 3.78 1.95 -16.22
N ASN A 43 3.42 1.84 -17.49
CA ASN A 43 2.06 2.10 -17.96
C ASN A 43 1.05 1.11 -17.37
N THR A 44 1.42 -0.18 -17.25
CA THR A 44 0.57 -1.19 -16.62
C THR A 44 0.30 -0.83 -15.17
N ILE A 45 1.35 -0.48 -14.42
CA ILE A 45 1.25 -0.07 -13.01
C ILE A 45 0.38 1.19 -12.89
N GLN A 46 0.58 2.20 -13.74
CA GLN A 46 -0.21 3.44 -13.73
C GLN A 46 -1.68 3.23 -14.09
N ALA A 47 -1.96 2.40 -15.11
CA ALA A 47 -3.32 2.06 -15.51
C ALA A 47 -4.06 1.37 -14.37
N PHE A 48 -3.38 0.48 -13.64
CA PHE A 48 -3.94 -0.21 -12.49
C PHE A 48 -4.30 0.75 -11.34
N PHE A 49 -3.39 1.65 -10.94
CA PHE A 49 -3.71 2.68 -9.94
C PHE A 49 -4.83 3.63 -10.38
N THR A 50 -4.97 3.86 -11.69
CA THR A 50 -6.07 4.67 -12.22
C THR A 50 -7.40 3.92 -12.12
N SER A 51 -7.40 2.61 -12.36
CA SER A 51 -8.57 1.74 -12.19
C SER A 51 -9.02 1.70 -10.73
N LEU A 52 -8.08 1.49 -9.81
CA LEU A 52 -8.35 1.47 -8.37
C LEU A 52 -9.01 2.76 -7.87
N LYS A 53 -8.55 3.92 -8.33
CA LYS A 53 -9.15 5.22 -7.97
C LYS A 53 -10.52 5.44 -8.59
N ALA A 54 -10.87 4.72 -9.65
CA ALA A 54 -12.21 4.79 -10.23
C ALA A 54 -13.23 3.97 -9.41
N ASP A 55 -12.74 3.02 -8.60
CA ASP A 55 -13.53 2.15 -7.72
C ASP A 55 -13.47 2.64 -6.25
N GLU A 56 -13.43 3.95 -6.01
CA GLU A 56 -13.38 4.59 -4.68
C GLU A 56 -14.59 4.27 -3.76
N ASP A 57 -15.64 3.64 -4.29
CA ASP A 57 -16.82 3.15 -3.55
C ASP A 57 -16.65 1.70 -3.02
N ASP A 58 -15.53 1.04 -3.28
CA ASP A 58 -15.24 -0.31 -2.80
C ASP A 58 -14.68 -0.27 -1.37
N GLU A 59 -15.42 -0.84 -0.41
CA GLU A 59 -14.99 -0.92 1.00
C GLU A 59 -13.77 -1.86 1.22
N ARG A 60 -13.34 -2.58 0.17
CA ARG A 60 -12.16 -3.45 0.22
C ARG A 60 -10.88 -2.62 0.26
N GLY A 61 -9.95 -2.99 1.14
CA GLY A 61 -8.66 -2.32 1.22
C GLY A 61 -7.85 -2.48 -0.07
N LEU A 62 -7.00 -1.49 -0.40
CA LEU A 62 -6.12 -1.48 -1.58
C LEU A 62 -5.35 -2.81 -1.77
N LEU A 63 -4.86 -3.39 -0.67
CA LEU A 63 -4.15 -4.66 -0.70
C LEU A 63 -5.06 -5.84 -1.10
N GLU A 64 -6.30 -5.86 -0.63
CA GLU A 64 -7.27 -6.93 -0.92
C GLU A 64 -7.63 -6.93 -2.41
N MET A 65 -7.89 -5.76 -2.99
CA MET A 65 -8.11 -5.61 -4.42
C MET A 65 -6.88 -6.02 -5.26
N LEU A 66 -5.68 -5.76 -4.74
CA LEU A 66 -4.42 -6.11 -5.38
C LEU A 66 -4.14 -7.62 -5.38
N VAL A 67 -4.62 -8.38 -4.40
CA VAL A 67 -4.36 -9.83 -4.31
C VAL A 67 -5.46 -10.70 -4.92
N ASP A 68 -6.59 -10.10 -5.30
CA ASP A 68 -7.75 -10.80 -5.88
C ASP A 68 -7.53 -11.29 -7.32
N SER A 69 -6.43 -10.88 -7.97
CA SER A 69 -6.10 -11.30 -9.33
C SER A 69 -4.61 -11.58 -9.51
N ASP A 70 -4.29 -12.52 -10.41
CA ASP A 70 -2.90 -12.81 -10.80
C ASP A 70 -2.19 -11.56 -11.34
N GLU A 71 -2.92 -10.70 -12.05
CA GLU A 71 -2.40 -9.42 -12.53
C GLU A 71 -2.09 -8.45 -11.39
N GLY A 72 -3.01 -8.33 -10.43
CA GLY A 72 -2.77 -7.51 -9.24
C GLY A 72 -1.55 -7.99 -8.45
N LEU A 73 -1.38 -9.30 -8.28
CA LEU A 73 -0.21 -9.88 -7.59
C LEU A 73 1.10 -9.56 -8.31
N GLU A 74 1.15 -9.72 -9.64
CA GLU A 74 2.34 -9.35 -10.42
C GLU A 74 2.63 -7.84 -10.36
N ILE A 75 1.59 -7.01 -10.27
CA ILE A 75 1.74 -5.55 -10.08
C ILE A 75 2.27 -5.23 -8.68
N VAL A 76 1.80 -5.90 -7.61
CA VAL A 76 2.36 -5.76 -6.26
C VAL A 76 3.85 -6.10 -6.26
N ARG A 77 4.22 -7.25 -6.85
CA ARG A 77 5.63 -7.66 -6.98
C ARG A 77 6.45 -6.61 -7.73
N ALA A 78 5.92 -6.07 -8.83
CA ALA A 78 6.57 -5.01 -9.59
C ALA A 78 6.81 -3.74 -8.75
N ILE A 79 5.80 -3.31 -7.98
CA ILE A 79 5.89 -2.13 -7.11
C ILE A 79 6.93 -2.34 -6.01
N ILE A 80 6.90 -3.49 -5.33
CA ILE A 80 7.88 -3.86 -4.30
C ILE A 80 9.30 -3.81 -4.87
N PHE A 81 9.52 -4.44 -6.03
CA PHE A 81 10.82 -4.45 -6.68
C PHE A 81 11.32 -3.03 -6.94
N LEU A 82 10.52 -2.16 -7.56
CA LEU A 82 10.93 -0.79 -7.87
C LEU A 82 11.21 0.04 -6.60
N CYS A 83 10.38 -0.11 -5.56
CA CYS A 83 10.56 0.56 -4.28
C CYS A 83 11.88 0.16 -3.60
N ARG A 84 12.16 -1.14 -3.51
CA ARG A 84 13.38 -1.66 -2.91
C ARG A 84 14.63 -1.29 -3.71
N ARG A 85 14.58 -1.39 -5.05
CA ARG A 85 15.66 -0.93 -5.94
C ARG A 85 15.96 0.55 -5.72
N ARG A 86 14.93 1.37 -5.56
CA ARG A 86 15.07 2.80 -5.27
C ARG A 86 15.72 3.06 -3.90
N ALA A 87 15.44 2.23 -2.90
CA ALA A 87 16.07 2.27 -1.59
C ALA A 87 17.55 1.80 -1.59
N GLY A 88 18.06 1.34 -2.73
CA GLY A 88 19.45 0.90 -2.89
C GLY A 88 19.64 -0.61 -2.71
N GLU A 89 18.55 -1.38 -2.59
CA GLU A 89 18.62 -2.84 -2.54
C GLU A 89 18.99 -3.40 -3.92
N THR A 90 19.92 -4.35 -3.96
CA THR A 90 20.50 -4.86 -5.22
C THR A 90 20.31 -6.35 -5.44
N GLN A 91 19.45 -6.99 -4.64
CA GLN A 91 19.06 -8.37 -4.83
C GLN A 91 18.26 -8.56 -6.12
N SER A 92 18.08 -9.82 -6.52
CA SER A 92 17.29 -10.21 -7.69
C SER A 92 15.80 -9.91 -7.51
N PHE A 93 15.04 -9.96 -8.61
CA PHE A 93 13.59 -9.73 -8.58
C PHE A 93 12.89 -10.70 -7.62
N ASP A 94 13.24 -11.99 -7.67
CA ASP A 94 12.60 -13.00 -6.81
C ASP A 94 12.94 -12.77 -5.33
N GLU A 95 14.20 -12.49 -5.00
CA GLU A 95 14.62 -12.18 -3.62
C GLU A 95 13.94 -10.91 -3.07
N LEU A 96 13.74 -9.89 -3.91
CA LEU A 96 13.08 -8.66 -3.47
C LEU A 96 11.57 -8.79 -3.36
N THR A 97 10.95 -9.77 -4.03
CA THR A 97 9.48 -9.89 -4.10
C THR A 97 8.92 -11.09 -3.35
N ASP A 98 9.77 -11.99 -2.87
CA ASP A 98 9.42 -13.07 -1.95
C ASP A 98 9.18 -12.50 -0.53
N VAL A 99 8.01 -11.89 -0.35
CA VAL A 99 7.59 -11.26 0.91
C VAL A 99 6.26 -11.84 1.37
N ALA A 100 6.09 -11.98 2.69
CA ALA A 100 4.84 -12.43 3.25
C ALA A 100 3.76 -11.36 3.07
N LEU A 101 2.56 -11.76 2.63
CA LEU A 101 1.44 -10.84 2.49
C LEU A 101 1.06 -10.20 3.84
N SER A 102 1.20 -10.94 4.94
CA SER A 102 0.98 -10.45 6.30
C SER A 102 1.94 -9.34 6.74
N GLU A 103 3.06 -9.18 6.03
CA GLU A 103 4.06 -8.14 6.28
C GLU A 103 3.95 -6.99 5.28
N THR A 104 3.05 -7.08 4.30
CA THR A 104 2.88 -6.09 3.23
C THR A 104 1.65 -5.24 3.51
N GLY A 105 1.76 -3.92 3.34
CA GLY A 105 0.65 -3.00 3.51
C GLY A 105 0.83 -1.70 2.74
N PHE A 106 -0.23 -0.90 2.69
CA PHE A 106 -0.21 0.44 2.10
C PHE A 106 -0.70 1.43 3.15
N GLU A 107 0.00 2.55 3.26
CA GLU A 107 -0.35 3.66 4.15
C GLU A 107 -0.53 4.90 3.28
N ASP A 108 -1.71 5.51 3.30
CA ASP A 108 -1.89 6.79 2.63
C ASP A 108 -1.20 7.91 3.40
N ASP A 109 -0.72 8.92 2.66
CA ASP A 109 -0.22 10.15 3.29
C ASP A 109 -1.43 11.00 3.70
N GLU A 110 -2.35 10.43 4.50
CA GLU A 110 -3.38 11.23 5.14
C GLU A 110 -2.72 11.98 6.30
N VAL A 111 -2.88 13.31 6.25
CA VAL A 111 -2.57 14.22 7.34
C VAL A 111 -3.20 13.66 8.61
N GLU A 112 -2.41 13.46 9.68
CA GLU A 112 -2.94 13.20 11.01
C GLU A 112 -4.04 14.22 11.34
N VAL A 113 -5.30 13.82 11.21
CA VAL A 113 -6.34 14.35 12.07
C VAL A 113 -6.24 13.55 13.36
N GLU A 114 -5.35 14.00 14.24
CA GLU A 114 -5.48 13.77 15.68
C GLU A 114 -6.89 14.21 16.08
N SER A 115 -7.81 13.26 16.20
CA SER A 115 -8.96 13.41 17.07
C SER A 115 -8.73 12.45 18.22
N GLY A 116 -7.97 12.96 19.20
CA GLY A 116 -7.72 12.29 20.47
C GLY A 116 -9.03 11.85 21.15
N PRO A 117 -8.97 10.84 22.03
CA PRO A 117 -10.15 10.32 22.70
C PRO A 117 -10.80 11.43 23.50
N LYS A 118 -12.06 11.78 23.18
CA LYS A 118 -12.90 12.56 24.08
C LYS A 118 -13.17 11.70 25.32
N ASP A 119 -12.32 11.90 26.31
CA ASP A 119 -12.60 11.66 27.71
C ASP A 119 -13.89 12.43 28.08
N GLU A 120 -15.03 11.75 28.11
CA GLU A 120 -16.23 12.23 28.80
C GLU A 120 -16.56 11.27 29.95
N ALA A 121 -15.58 11.04 30.82
CA ALA A 121 -15.84 10.66 32.20
C ALA A 121 -15.88 11.94 33.07
N VAL A 122 -17.02 12.64 33.09
CA VAL A 122 -17.33 13.59 34.17
C VAL A 122 -18.71 13.30 34.73
N ALA A 123 -18.76 12.45 35.75
CA ALA A 123 -19.83 12.49 36.74
C ALA A 123 -19.68 13.74 37.60
N PRO A 124 -20.78 14.36 38.04
CA PRO A 124 -20.76 14.91 39.39
C PRO A 124 -22.00 14.60 40.23
N VAL A 125 -21.71 13.98 41.38
CA VAL A 125 -22.05 14.40 42.75
C VAL A 125 -23.53 14.58 43.13
N LYS A 126 -23.96 13.68 44.02
CA LYS A 126 -24.99 13.80 45.09
C LYS A 126 -25.45 15.23 45.43
N LYS A 127 -26.77 15.45 45.43
CA LYS A 127 -27.47 16.13 46.54
C LYS A 127 -28.72 15.37 46.94
N THR A 128 -28.78 15.06 48.24
CA THR A 128 -29.90 14.42 48.92
C THR A 128 -30.83 15.49 49.53
N LYS A 129 -32.09 15.08 49.70
CA LYS A 129 -33.09 15.46 50.72
C LYS A 129 -34.12 16.58 50.45
N THR A 130 -35.38 16.13 50.59
CA THR A 130 -36.58 16.77 51.19
C THR A 130 -37.20 17.97 50.46
N SER A 131 -38.52 18.13 50.34
CA SER A 131 -39.67 17.53 51.05
C SER A 131 -40.97 17.72 50.27
N LYS A 132 -41.87 16.72 50.37
CA LYS A 132 -43.35 16.81 50.49
C LYS A 132 -43.84 18.20 50.96
N THR A 133 -44.90 18.81 50.45
CA THR A 133 -46.31 18.35 50.38
C THR A 133 -47.08 19.33 49.50
#